data_AF-A0AAU3ISM6-F1
#
_entry.id   AF-A0AAU3ISM6-F1
#
_cell.length_a   1.000
_cell.length_b   1.000
_cell.length_c   1.000
_cell.angle_alpha   90.00
_cell.angle_beta   90.00
_cell.angle_gamma   90.00
#
_symmetry.space_group_name_H-M   'P 1'
#
loop_
_entity.id
_entity.type
_entity.pdbx_description
1 polymer ?
#
loop_
_entity_poly.entity_id
_entity_poly.type
_entity_poly.pdbx_seq_one_letter_code
_entity_poly.pdbx_strand_id
1 'polypeptide(L)'
;MVRTRVWISKLDIPGNIDSKIKSKHDLTGEDVHDALVAQPGVIGETEDHPEYGTRKIVWAETFSGVKFRAYLYIVDEPDGHYRLGTAYEEE
;
A
#
# COMPACT_ATOMS: atom_id res chain seq x y z
N MET A 1 17.87 1.70 -6.95
CA MET A 1 16.91 1.34 -5.89
C MET A 1 16.70 -0.17 -5.92
N VAL A 2 16.64 -0.82 -4.75
CA VAL A 2 16.49 -2.28 -4.64
C VAL A 2 15.04 -2.58 -4.31
N ARG A 3 14.35 -3.27 -5.23
CA ARG A 3 13.01 -3.80 -4.98
C ARG A 3 13.13 -5.09 -4.18
N THR A 4 12.33 -5.21 -3.12
CA THR A 4 12.33 -6.35 -2.21
C THR A 4 10.91 -6.89 -2.02
N ARG A 5 10.80 -8.15 -1.62
CA ARG A 5 9.51 -8.72 -1.24
C ARG A 5 9.09 -8.13 0.11
N VAL A 6 7.84 -7.72 0.19
CA VAL A 6 7.22 -7.20 1.42
C VAL A 6 6.13 -8.17 1.82
N TRP A 7 6.18 -8.64 3.07
CA TRP A 7 5.09 -9.43 3.63
C TRP A 7 4.18 -8.50 4.43
N ILE A 8 2.88 -8.50 4.12
CA ILE A 8 1.89 -7.66 4.78
C ILE A 8 0.87 -8.59 5.43
N SER A 9 0.92 -8.71 6.76
CA SER A 9 -0.04 -9.49 7.53
C SER A 9 -1.27 -8.68 7.93
N LYS A 10 -1.08 -7.35 8.09
CA LYS A 10 -2.12 -6.42 8.54
C LYS A 10 -1.91 -5.05 7.91
N LEU A 11 -3.00 -4.47 7.42
CA LEU A 11 -3.02 -3.14 6.86
C LEU A 11 -4.08 -2.27 7.54
N ASP A 12 -3.66 -1.25 8.28
CA ASP A 12 -4.58 -0.25 8.82
C ASP A 12 -4.94 0.75 7.72
N ILE A 13 -6.23 0.94 7.46
CA ILE A 13 -6.72 1.90 6.48
C ILE A 13 -7.53 3.00 7.20
N PRO A 14 -6.94 4.18 7.42
CA PRO A 14 -7.66 5.29 8.03
C PRO A 14 -8.86 5.72 7.16
N GLY A 15 -10.02 5.98 7.76
CA GLY A 15 -11.25 6.28 7.00
C GLY A 15 -11.15 7.54 6.13
N ASN A 16 -10.33 8.52 6.50
CA ASN A 16 -10.05 9.70 5.68
C ASN A 16 -9.23 9.36 4.42
N ILE A 17 -8.38 8.33 4.49
CA ILE A 17 -7.61 7.85 3.34
C ILE A 17 -8.49 7.03 2.42
N ASP A 18 -9.34 6.14 2.94
CA ASP A 18 -10.32 5.41 2.13
C ASP A 18 -11.23 6.37 1.34
N SER A 19 -11.77 7.39 2.02
CA SER A 19 -12.59 8.43 1.38
C SER A 19 -11.82 9.18 0.29
N LYS A 20 -10.53 9.46 0.52
CA LYS A 20 -9.67 10.18 -0.43
C LYS A 20 -9.39 9.34 -1.69
N ILE A 21 -9.10 8.05 -1.53
CA ILE A 21 -8.82 7.14 -2.65
C ILE A 21 -10.08 6.99 -3.50
N LYS A 22 -11.22 6.68 -2.86
CA LYS A 22 -12.54 6.57 -3.51
C LYS A 22 -12.95 7.81 -4.30
N SER A 23 -12.59 8.99 -3.82
CA SER A 23 -12.96 10.25 -4.48
C SER A 23 -12.09 10.60 -5.69
N LYS A 24 -10.94 9.94 -5.87
CA LYS A 24 -9.92 10.35 -6.85
C LYS A 24 -9.53 9.27 -7.84
N HIS A 25 -9.81 8.01 -7.54
CA HIS A 25 -9.40 6.84 -8.29
C HIS A 25 -10.54 5.82 -8.31
N ASP A 26 -10.55 4.92 -9.28
CA ASP A 26 -11.48 3.78 -9.32
C ASP A 26 -10.99 2.66 -8.37
N LEU A 27 -10.60 3.07 -7.16
CA LEU A 27 -9.99 2.24 -6.13
C LEU A 27 -10.69 2.49 -4.80
N THR A 28 -10.89 1.42 -4.03
CA THR A 28 -11.32 1.51 -2.65
C THR A 28 -10.22 1.07 -1.69
N GLY A 29 -10.34 1.42 -0.40
CA GLY A 29 -9.46 0.85 0.62
C GLY A 29 -9.56 -0.67 0.70
N GLU A 30 -10.74 -1.24 0.43
CA GLU A 30 -10.95 -2.69 0.40
C GLU A 30 -10.17 -3.35 -0.74
N ASP A 31 -10.20 -2.78 -1.95
CA ASP A 31 -9.40 -3.27 -3.08
C ASP A 31 -7.90 -3.27 -2.76
N VAL A 32 -7.42 -2.19 -2.13
CA VAL A 32 -6.02 -2.06 -1.70
C VAL A 32 -5.69 -3.09 -0.62
N HIS A 33 -6.60 -3.32 0.33
CA HIS A 33 -6.42 -4.33 1.37
C HIS A 33 -6.28 -5.72 0.76
N ASP A 34 -7.23 -6.13 -0.08
CA ASP A 34 -7.28 -7.48 -0.65
C ASP A 34 -6.12 -7.78 -1.58
N ALA A 35 -5.64 -6.77 -2.32
CA ALA A 35 -4.50 -6.88 -3.20
C ALA A 35 -3.14 -6.92 -2.48
N LEU A 36 -3.07 -6.58 -1.18
CA LEU A 36 -1.82 -6.48 -0.43
C LEU A 36 -1.72 -7.46 0.75
N VAL A 37 -2.80 -7.63 1.51
CA VAL A 37 -2.77 -8.39 2.76
C VAL A 37 -2.74 -9.89 2.48
N ALA A 38 -1.79 -10.58 3.12
CA ALA A 38 -1.55 -12.01 2.97
C ALA A 38 -1.25 -12.46 1.53
N GLN A 39 -0.90 -11.54 0.63
CA GLN A 39 -0.60 -11.87 -0.75
C GLN A 39 0.85 -12.32 -0.94
N PRO A 40 1.10 -13.45 -1.61
CA PRO A 40 2.44 -13.87 -1.94
C PRO A 40 3.04 -12.93 -3.00
N GLY A 41 4.20 -12.37 -2.72
CA GLY A 41 4.99 -11.69 -3.75
C GLY A 41 4.67 -10.22 -3.97
N VAL A 42 4.07 -9.53 -2.99
CA VAL A 42 4.05 -8.06 -2.99
C VAL A 42 5.48 -7.54 -3.07
N ILE A 43 5.74 -6.74 -4.11
CA ILE A 43 7.05 -6.13 -4.34
C ILE A 43 6.97 -4.68 -3.90
N GLY A 44 7.94 -4.26 -3.11
CA GLY A 44 8.06 -2.87 -2.71
C GLY A 44 9.48 -2.36 -2.62
N GLU A 45 9.60 -1.05 -2.47
CA GLU A 45 10.82 -0.36 -2.15
C GLU A 45 10.66 0.42 -0.85
N THR A 46 11.76 0.59 -0.12
CA THR A 46 11.82 1.52 1.00
C THR A 46 12.27 2.88 0.46
N GLU A 47 11.56 3.93 0.84
CA GLU A 47 11.90 5.32 0.54
C GLU A 47 11.94 6.13 1.84
N ASP A 48 12.96 6.96 2.00
CA ASP A 48 13.04 7.95 3.07
C ASP A 48 12.53 9.30 2.57
N HIS A 49 11.32 9.67 2.98
CA HIS A 49 10.73 10.95 2.62
C HIS A 49 11.09 12.03 3.66
N PRO A 50 11.55 13.23 3.24
CA PRO A 50 12.01 14.26 4.18
C PRO A 50 10.92 14.72 5.17
N GLU A 51 9.65 14.73 4.74
CA GLU A 51 8.52 15.17 5.58
C GLU A 51 7.75 14.03 6.27
N TYR A 52 7.79 12.81 5.70
CA TYR A 52 6.91 11.71 6.11
C TYR A 52 7.69 10.53 6.71
N GLY A 53 9.02 10.64 6.78
CA GLY A 53 9.91 9.59 7.28
C GLY A 53 10.01 8.41 6.30
N THR A 54 10.48 7.28 6.83
CA THR A 54 10.64 6.04 6.08
C THR A 54 9.29 5.40 5.76
N ARG A 55 9.05 5.12 4.49
CA ARG A 55 7.83 4.48 3.99
C ARG A 55 8.15 3.35 3.00
N LYS A 56 7.23 2.42 2.84
CA LYS A 56 7.27 1.42 1.77
C LYS A 56 6.40 1.91 0.61
N ILE A 57 6.91 1.80 -0.60
CA ILE A 57 6.13 1.95 -1.82
C ILE A 57 5.93 0.55 -2.35
N VAL A 58 4.69 0.11 -2.51
CA VAL A 58 4.34 -1.22 -3.01
C VAL A 58 3.52 -1.09 -4.29
N TRP A 59 3.68 -2.04 -5.20
CA TRP A 59 2.88 -2.14 -6.41
C TRP A 59 2.08 -3.43 -6.38
N ALA A 60 0.81 -3.33 -6.74
CA ALA A 60 -0.10 -4.47 -6.81
C ALA A 60 -1.17 -4.22 -7.88
N GLU A 61 -1.96 -5.26 -8.13
CA GLU A 61 -3.09 -5.23 -9.04
C GLU A 61 -4.31 -5.72 -8.26
N THR A 62 -5.43 -5.01 -8.39
CA THR A 62 -6.70 -5.43 -7.79
C THR A 62 -7.27 -6.63 -8.53
N PHE A 63 -8.28 -7.29 -7.95
CA PHE A 63 -8.99 -8.38 -8.65
C PHE A 63 -9.67 -7.91 -9.95
N SER A 64 -10.06 -6.63 -10.03
CA SER A 64 -10.63 -6.02 -11.24
C SER A 64 -9.58 -5.68 -12.31
N GLY A 65 -8.30 -5.94 -12.06
CA GLY A 65 -7.21 -5.67 -13.00
C GLY A 65 -6.67 -4.24 -12.95
N VAL A 66 -7.04 -3.46 -11.92
CA VAL A 66 -6.54 -2.09 -11.74
C VAL A 66 -5.18 -2.16 -11.08
N LYS A 67 -4.15 -1.68 -11.80
CA LYS A 67 -2.80 -1.57 -11.25
C LYS A 67 -2.70 -0.32 -10.41
N PHE A 68 -2.05 -0.44 -9.26
CA PHE A 68 -1.87 0.69 -8.37
C PHE A 68 -0.53 0.62 -7.64
N ARG A 69 -0.10 1.78 -7.17
CA ARG A 69 0.96 1.93 -6.18
C ARG A 69 0.38 2.41 -4.87
N ALA A 70 0.82 1.82 -3.76
CA ALA A 70 0.43 2.24 -2.42
C ALA A 70 1.66 2.67 -1.60
N TYR A 71 1.47 3.72 -0.81
CA TYR A 71 2.45 4.23 0.13
C TYR A 71 2.05 3.79 1.52
N LEU A 72 2.91 2.99 2.14
CA LEU A 72 2.68 2.37 3.43
C LEU A 72 3.65 2.90 4.47
N TYR A 73 3.12 3.26 5.63
CA TYR A 73 3.91 3.57 6.81
C TYR A 73 4.12 2.32 7.65
N ILE A 74 5.35 2.13 8.12
CA ILE A 74 5.73 1.00 8.95
C ILE A 74 5.11 1.20 10.34
N VAL A 75 4.29 0.25 10.79
CA VAL A 75 3.79 0.21 12.17
C VAL A 75 4.60 -0.81 12.97
N ASP A 76 4.76 -2.03 12.42
CA ASP A 76 5.61 -3.09 12.94
C ASP A 76 6.11 -3.97 11.78
N GLU A 77 7.36 -3.79 11.35
CA GLU A 77 7.91 -4.50 10.17
C GLU A 77 8.10 -6.01 10.39
N PRO A 78 8.67 -6.50 11.51
CA PRO A 78 8.75 -7.93 11.81
C PRO A 78 7.43 -8.68 11.70
N ASP A 79 6.34 -8.08 12.19
CA ASP A 79 5.00 -8.67 12.12
C ASP A 79 4.30 -8.41 10.77
N GLY A 80 4.85 -7.56 9.89
CA GLY A 80 4.25 -7.20 8.62
C GLY A 80 3.01 -6.30 8.77
N HIS A 81 2.97 -5.47 9.83
CA HIS A 81 1.90 -4.53 10.10
C HIS A 81 2.25 -3.14 9.54
N TYR A 82 1.41 -2.67 8.62
CA TYR A 82 1.56 -1.37 7.98
C TYR A 82 0.29 -0.53 8.08
N ARG A 83 0.43 0.77 7.85
CA ARG A 83 -0.69 1.71 7.71
C ARG A 83 -0.69 2.32 6.32
N LEU A 84 -1.84 2.35 5.67
CA LEU A 84 -2.01 2.98 4.36
C LEU A 84 -1.94 4.50 4.49
N GLY A 85 -0.98 5.10 3.80
CA GLY A 85 -0.86 6.55 3.66
C GLY A 85 -1.69 7.08 2.50
N THR A 86 -1.60 6.44 1.34
CA THR A 86 -2.37 6.76 0.13
C THR A 86 -2.15 5.66 -0.91
N ALA A 87 -3.04 5.54 -1.89
CA ALA A 87 -2.84 4.72 -3.08
C ALA A 87 -3.18 5.55 -4.33
N TYR A 88 -2.53 5.22 -5.44
CA TYR A 88 -2.74 5.83 -6.74
C TYR A 88 -2.82 4.74 -7.80
N GLU A 89 -3.80 4.86 -8.69
CA GLU A 89 -3.85 4.09 -9.93
C GLU A 89 -2.60 4.38 -10.79
N GLU A 90 -2.10 3.34 -11.45
CA GLU A 90 -1.01 3.45 -12.43
C GLU A 90 -1.59 3.26 -13.85
N GLU A 91 -1.19 4.12 -14.78
CA GLU A 91 -1.58 4.08 -16.21
C GLU A 91 -0.91 2.94 -16.99
#